data_AF-A0AAV9SQX5-F1
#
_entry.id   AF-A0AAV9SQX5-F1
#
_cell.length_a   1.000
_cell.length_b   1.000
_cell.length_c   1.000
_cell.angle_alpha   90.00
_cell.angle_beta   90.00
_cell.angle_gamma   90.00
#
_symmetry.space_group_name_H-M   'P 1'
#
loop_
_entity.id
_entity.type
_entity.pdbx_description
1 polymer ?
#
loop_
_entity_poly.entity_id
_entity_poly.type
_entity_poly.pdbx_seq_one_letter_code
_entity_poly.pdbx_strand_id
1 'polypeptide(L)'
;MHLLPENALVSGEDTVPGLISSPTGDVLLRPQLLKTTPFTLDRLTISLQPSLEKFESLLLQLINADCQNTKQPEPEDAQRTVVIQERRLHVGVHNGWCFLDKPQVVVLEPVASGVRGRADSTSKKSILVKDSSATSPCPQMLGLRSSLEIKLPNNQALAIVFQLEYVFSAPIGRETMTLVGN
;
A
#
# COMPACT_ATOMS: atom_id res chain seq x y z
N MET A 1 5.58 17.93 11.93
CA MET A 1 6.67 17.59 11.01
C MET A 1 7.74 16.89 11.80
N HIS A 2 8.06 15.66 11.41
CA HIS A 2 9.04 14.81 12.09
C HIS A 2 10.16 14.59 11.09
N LEU A 3 11.29 15.28 11.29
CA LEU A 3 12.50 15.06 10.49
C LEU A 3 13.37 13.96 11.08
N LEU A 4 13.11 13.65 12.34
CA LEU A 4 13.81 12.68 13.14
C LEU A 4 12.75 11.80 13.82
N PRO A 5 12.99 10.49 13.94
CA PRO A 5 12.14 9.62 14.73
C PRO A 5 12.23 10.02 16.21
N GLU A 6 11.23 9.60 16.99
CA GLU A 6 11.25 9.81 18.43
C GLU A 6 12.49 9.16 19.05
N ASN A 7 13.12 9.86 19.99
CA ASN A 7 14.32 9.40 20.70
C ASN A 7 15.58 9.21 19.82
N ALA A 8 15.64 9.83 18.63
CA ALA A 8 16.86 9.86 17.82
C ALA A 8 17.96 10.71 18.50
N LEU A 9 19.15 10.14 18.64
CA LEU A 9 20.35 10.89 19.02
C LEU A 9 20.96 11.50 17.76
N VAL A 10 21.13 12.82 17.74
CA VAL A 10 21.66 13.56 16.60
C VAL A 10 22.68 14.59 17.09
N SER A 11 23.82 14.63 16.44
CA SER A 11 24.90 15.59 16.64
C SER A 11 24.78 16.78 15.66
N GLY A 12 25.41 17.91 15.98
CA GLY A 12 25.44 19.08 15.09
C GLY A 12 26.10 18.83 13.73
N GLU A 13 26.95 17.80 13.64
CA GLU A 13 27.61 17.38 12.39
C GLU A 13 26.73 16.47 11.52
N ASP A 14 25.62 15.96 12.05
CA ASP A 14 24.74 15.07 11.31
C ASP A 14 23.94 15.83 10.27
N THR A 15 24.02 15.35 9.03
CA THR A 15 23.22 15.90 7.93
C THR A 15 21.83 15.26 7.94
N VAL A 16 20.81 16.04 8.25
CA VAL A 16 19.41 15.61 8.19
C VAL A 16 18.79 16.02 6.84
N PRO A 17 18.48 15.07 5.94
CA PRO A 17 17.92 15.41 4.63
C PRO A 17 16.56 16.10 4.75
N GLY A 18 16.35 17.10 3.89
CA GLY A 18 15.14 17.94 3.89
C GLY A 18 15.28 19.25 4.66
N LEU A 19 16.34 19.43 5.44
CA LEU A 19 16.66 20.72 6.09
C LEU A 19 17.40 21.68 5.17
N ILE A 20 17.15 22.97 5.36
CA ILE A 20 17.92 24.08 4.80
C ILE A 20 19.22 24.20 5.60
N SER A 21 20.36 24.23 4.90
CA SER A 21 21.65 24.50 5.52
C SER A 21 21.69 25.91 6.13
N SER A 22 22.14 26.02 7.39
CA SER A 22 22.37 27.30 8.05
C SER A 22 23.84 27.67 7.96
N PRO A 23 24.18 28.91 7.56
CA PRO A 23 25.56 29.38 7.56
C PRO A 23 26.16 29.48 8.97
N THR A 24 25.32 29.50 10.01
CA THR A 24 25.72 29.64 11.42
C THR A 24 25.81 28.28 12.13
N GLY A 25 25.49 27.17 11.44
CA GLY A 25 25.54 25.82 12.01
C GLY A 25 24.42 25.50 13.01
N ASP A 26 23.41 26.36 13.16
CA ASP A 26 22.29 26.20 14.09
C ASP A 26 21.09 25.44 13.49
N VAL A 27 21.33 24.61 12.45
CA VAL A 27 20.30 23.90 11.67
C VAL A 27 19.35 23.08 12.56
N LEU A 28 19.86 22.41 13.58
CA LEU A 28 19.05 21.60 14.49
C LEU A 28 18.38 22.42 15.60
N LEU A 29 18.90 23.60 15.92
CA LEU A 29 18.30 24.52 16.90
C LEU A 29 17.10 25.26 16.30
N ARG A 30 17.17 25.57 15.00
CA ARG A 30 16.13 26.25 14.24
C ARG A 30 15.88 25.55 12.90
N PRO A 31 15.26 24.36 12.91
CA PRO A 31 15.06 23.56 11.71
C PRO A 31 14.11 24.28 10.74
N GLN A 32 14.61 24.56 9.54
CA GLN A 32 13.81 25.06 8.43
C GLN A 32 13.83 24.04 7.30
N LEU A 33 12.65 23.69 6.78
CA LEU A 33 12.55 22.74 5.68
C LEU A 33 12.76 23.42 4.34
N LEU A 34 13.34 22.66 3.41
CA LEU A 34 13.37 23.01 2.00
C LEU A 34 11.94 23.21 1.47
N LYS A 35 11.79 24.19 0.59
CA LYS A 35 10.51 24.48 -0.06
C LYS A 35 10.00 23.23 -0.79
N THR A 36 8.75 22.87 -0.53
CA THR A 36 8.08 21.75 -1.17
C THR A 36 7.39 22.17 -2.46
N THR A 37 7.38 21.27 -3.45
CA THR A 37 6.62 21.41 -4.69
C THR A 37 5.61 20.26 -4.77
N PRO A 38 4.35 20.50 -5.15
CA PRO A 38 3.36 19.44 -5.34
C PRO A 38 3.63 18.66 -6.64
N PHE A 39 3.44 17.35 -6.58
CA PHE A 39 3.53 16.42 -7.69
C PHE A 39 2.32 15.48 -7.68
N THR A 40 1.79 15.16 -8.86
CA THR A 40 0.68 14.21 -8.97
C THR A 40 1.19 12.86 -9.43
N LEU A 41 0.98 11.81 -8.64
CA LEU A 41 1.11 10.43 -9.06
C LEU A 41 -0.21 9.95 -9.67
N ASP A 42 -0.18 9.61 -10.95
CA ASP A 42 -1.35 9.14 -11.68
C ASP A 42 -1.16 7.71 -12.17
N ARG A 43 -2.26 6.95 -12.22
CA ARG A 43 -2.31 5.57 -12.77
C ARG A 43 -1.25 4.62 -12.21
N LEU A 44 -0.98 4.72 -10.91
CA LEU A 44 -0.05 3.81 -10.23
C LEU A 44 -0.60 2.38 -10.22
N THR A 45 0.21 1.42 -10.66
CA THR A 45 -0.09 0.00 -10.60
C THR A 45 1.06 -0.78 -9.97
N ILE A 46 0.73 -1.83 -9.22
CA ILE A 46 1.67 -2.68 -8.50
C ILE A 46 1.47 -4.12 -8.97
N SER A 47 2.54 -4.72 -9.48
CA SER A 47 2.61 -6.16 -9.77
C SER A 47 3.40 -6.87 -8.67
N LEU A 48 2.89 -8.02 -8.22
CA LEU A 48 3.60 -8.91 -7.30
C LEU A 48 4.02 -10.19 -8.04
N GLN A 49 5.16 -10.74 -7.64
CA GLN A 49 5.68 -11.98 -8.18
C GLN A 49 5.28 -13.16 -7.29
N PRO A 50 5.00 -14.35 -7.86
CA PRO A 50 4.97 -14.66 -9.30
C PRO A 50 3.69 -14.20 -10.02
N SER A 51 2.60 -13.99 -9.29
CA SER A 51 1.41 -13.23 -9.70
C SER A 51 0.72 -12.71 -8.43
N LEU A 52 -0.19 -11.74 -8.57
CA LEU A 52 -0.98 -11.27 -7.42
C LEU A 52 -1.76 -12.42 -6.77
N GLU A 53 -2.44 -13.26 -7.56
CA GLU A 53 -3.24 -14.34 -6.99
C GLU A 53 -2.38 -15.37 -6.25
N LYS A 54 -1.23 -15.74 -6.83
CA LYS A 54 -0.31 -16.71 -6.22
C LYS A 54 0.32 -16.18 -4.94
N PHE A 55 0.74 -14.90 -4.95
CA PHE A 55 1.29 -14.25 -3.77
C PHE A 55 0.26 -14.23 -2.63
N GLU A 56 -0.97 -13.81 -2.92
CA GLU A 56 -2.03 -13.69 -1.91
C GLU A 56 -2.51 -15.04 -1.39
N SER A 57 -2.58 -16.04 -2.26
CA SER A 57 -2.93 -17.40 -1.86
C SER A 57 -1.90 -17.96 -0.88
N LEU A 58 -0.61 -17.75 -1.16
CA LEU A 58 0.47 -18.17 -0.26
C LEU A 58 0.44 -17.40 1.06
N LEU A 59 0.24 -16.08 1.01
CA LEU A 59 0.14 -15.24 2.20
C LEU A 59 -1.02 -15.69 3.12
N LEU A 60 -2.20 -15.93 2.53
CA LEU A 60 -3.36 -16.45 3.26
C LEU A 60 -3.10 -17.85 3.83
N GLN A 61 -2.42 -18.73 3.09
CA GLN A 61 -2.06 -20.06 3.60
C GLN A 61 -1.17 -19.96 4.83
N LEU A 62 -0.14 -19.10 4.79
CA LEU A 62 0.80 -18.91 5.91
C LEU A 62 0.09 -18.33 7.14
N ILE A 63 -0.75 -17.31 6.97
CA ILE A 63 -1.51 -16.70 8.06
C ILE A 63 -2.51 -17.70 8.66
N ASN A 64 -3.23 -18.45 7.83
CA ASN A 64 -4.16 -19.46 8.33
C ASN A 64 -3.43 -20.56 9.10
N ALA A 65 -2.28 -21.02 8.63
CA ALA A 65 -1.47 -22.01 9.34
C ALA A 65 -1.02 -21.49 10.73
N ASP A 66 -0.55 -20.25 10.81
CA ASP A 66 -0.16 -19.60 12.06
C ASP A 66 -1.35 -19.45 13.04
N CYS A 67 -2.53 -19.09 12.51
CA CYS A 67 -3.77 -19.00 13.30
C CYS A 67 -4.21 -20.36 13.86
N GLN A 68 -3.93 -21.48 13.20
CA GLN A 68 -4.24 -22.81 13.74
C GLN A 68 -3.24 -23.23 14.81
N ASN A 69 -1.97 -22.86 14.67
CA ASN A 69 -0.92 -23.20 15.64
C ASN A 69 -1.09 -22.48 16.99
N THR A 70 -1.78 -21.34 17.01
CA THR A 70 -1.95 -20.49 18.20
C THR A 70 -3.27 -20.73 18.94
N LYS A 71 -4.22 -21.47 18.35
CA LYS A 71 -5.52 -21.78 18.98
C LYS A 71 -5.46 -23.09 19.73
N GLN A 72 -6.01 -23.12 20.94
CA GLN A 72 -6.32 -24.36 21.66
C GLN A 72 -7.36 -25.15 20.85
N PRO A 73 -7.33 -26.49 20.88
CA PRO A 73 -8.31 -27.31 20.17
C PRO A 73 -9.70 -27.12 20.80
N GLU A 74 -10.49 -26.19 20.26
CA GLU A 74 -11.90 -26.06 20.64
C GLU A 74 -12.79 -27.01 19.82
N PRO A 75 -13.83 -27.62 20.42
CA PRO A 75 -14.49 -28.80 19.85
C PRO A 75 -15.61 -28.51 18.85
N GLU A 76 -15.60 -27.37 18.14
CA GLU A 76 -16.66 -26.99 17.19
C GLU A 76 -16.03 -26.37 15.92
N ASP A 77 -15.60 -27.25 15.03
CA ASP A 77 -14.86 -27.02 13.78
C ASP A 77 -15.67 -26.29 12.70
N ALA A 78 -15.89 -24.98 12.88
CA ALA A 78 -15.98 -24.09 11.73
C ALA A 78 -14.60 -23.46 11.53
N GLN A 79 -13.80 -24.04 10.63
CA GLN A 79 -12.50 -23.50 10.23
C GLN A 79 -12.66 -22.03 9.83
N ARG A 80 -12.30 -21.11 10.73
CA ARG A 80 -12.39 -19.67 10.52
C ARG A 80 -11.29 -19.27 9.54
N THR A 81 -11.59 -19.36 8.25
CA THR A 81 -10.66 -18.98 7.19
C THR A 81 -10.47 -17.47 7.19
N VAL A 82 -9.22 -17.04 7.36
CA VAL A 82 -8.81 -15.65 7.23
C VAL A 82 -8.95 -15.23 5.76
N VAL A 83 -9.47 -14.03 5.53
CA VAL A 83 -9.62 -13.44 4.21
C VAL A 83 -8.94 -12.07 4.15
N ILE A 84 -8.47 -11.68 2.96
CA ILE A 84 -7.98 -10.32 2.70
C ILE A 84 -9.21 -9.41 2.57
N GLN A 85 -9.30 -8.42 3.44
CA GLN A 85 -10.36 -7.42 3.44
C GLN A 85 -9.98 -6.21 2.59
N GLU A 86 -8.76 -5.70 2.76
CA GLU A 86 -8.28 -4.50 2.07
C GLU A 86 -6.79 -4.61 1.72
N ARG A 87 -6.39 -3.87 0.68
CA ARG A 87 -5.01 -3.70 0.24
C ARG A 87 -4.73 -2.21 0.25
N ARG A 88 -3.90 -1.74 1.16
CA ARG A 88 -3.65 -0.32 1.39
C ARG A 88 -2.24 0.01 0.92
N LEU A 89 -2.11 1.10 0.17
CA LEU A 89 -0.82 1.67 -0.17
C LEU A 89 -0.59 2.91 0.68
N HIS A 90 0.49 2.88 1.45
CA HIS A 90 0.99 4.03 2.17
C HIS A 90 2.03 4.70 1.28
N VAL A 91 1.80 5.98 0.96
CA VAL A 91 2.68 6.76 0.09
C VAL A 91 3.10 8.03 0.82
N GLY A 92 4.41 8.23 0.96
CA GLY A 92 4.94 9.39 1.67
C GLY A 92 6.37 9.70 1.28
N VAL A 93 6.80 10.93 1.58
CA VAL A 93 8.20 11.34 1.41
C VAL A 93 8.99 10.97 2.66
N HIS A 94 10.11 10.27 2.46
CA HIS A 94 10.98 9.78 3.50
C HIS A 94 12.37 10.39 3.36
N ASN A 95 13.00 10.76 4.47
CA ASN A 95 14.34 11.35 4.49
C ASN A 95 15.46 10.36 4.86
N GLY A 96 15.14 9.08 4.81
CA GLY A 96 16.01 7.98 5.26
C GLY A 96 15.84 7.63 6.74
N TRP A 97 15.29 8.54 7.55
CA TRP A 97 15.10 8.34 8.98
C TRP A 97 13.63 8.15 9.34
N CYS A 98 12.77 9.01 8.80
CA CYS A 98 11.33 8.92 8.98
C CYS A 98 10.58 9.63 7.83
N PHE A 99 9.25 9.50 7.87
CA PHE A 99 8.39 10.24 6.94
C PHE A 99 8.29 11.71 7.36
N LEU A 100 8.47 12.62 6.39
CA LEU A 100 8.42 14.07 6.63
C LEU A 100 7.04 14.53 7.12
N ASP A 101 6.00 13.91 6.57
CA ASP A 101 4.59 14.08 6.91
C ASP A 101 3.92 12.71 7.01
N LYS A 102 2.73 12.66 7.61
CA LYS A 102 1.94 11.43 7.70
C LYS A 102 1.74 10.84 6.29
N PRO A 103 2.13 9.57 6.04
CA PRO A 103 1.91 8.92 4.75
C PRO A 103 0.43 8.93 4.38
N GLN A 104 0.15 9.19 3.11
CA GLN A 104 -1.19 9.09 2.57
C GLN A 104 -1.54 7.62 2.37
N VAL A 105 -2.70 7.21 2.86
CA VAL A 105 -3.18 5.83 2.79
C VAL A 105 -4.30 5.75 1.78
N VAL A 106 -4.13 4.91 0.76
CA VAL A 106 -5.10 4.71 -0.31
C VAL A 106 -5.41 3.23 -0.48
N VAL A 107 -6.67 2.89 -0.74
CA VAL A 107 -7.08 1.51 -1.00
C VAL A 107 -6.82 1.18 -2.47
N LEU A 108 -6.16 0.05 -2.69
CA LEU A 108 -5.86 -0.51 -4.00
C LEU A 108 -6.87 -1.59 -4.38
N GLU A 109 -7.09 -1.72 -5.67
CA GLU A 109 -8.05 -2.67 -6.23
C GLU A 109 -7.38 -3.59 -7.22
N PRO A 110 -7.81 -4.87 -7.31
CA PRO A 110 -7.40 -5.74 -8.39
C PRO A 110 -7.85 -5.16 -9.74
N VAL A 111 -6.89 -4.98 -10.64
CA VAL A 111 -7.09 -4.54 -12.02
C VAL A 111 -6.52 -5.62 -12.94
N ALA A 112 -7.31 -6.06 -13.92
CA ALA A 112 -6.80 -6.97 -14.94
C ALA A 112 -5.71 -6.26 -15.76
N SER A 113 -4.57 -6.92 -15.99
CA SER A 113 -3.52 -6.43 -16.89
C SER A 113 -4.05 -6.37 -18.33
N GLY A 114 -4.65 -5.23 -18.70
CA GLY A 114 -5.27 -5.00 -20.00
C GLY A 114 -5.83 -3.58 -20.21
N VAL A 115 -5.92 -2.76 -19.16
CA VAL A 115 -6.35 -1.36 -19.29
C VAL A 115 -5.18 -0.48 -19.73
N ARG A 116 -4.78 -0.64 -21.00
CA ARG A 116 -4.10 0.43 -21.74
C ARG A 116 -5.13 1.56 -21.86
N GLY A 117 -4.88 2.68 -21.18
CA GLY A 117 -5.77 3.82 -21.18
C GLY A 117 -6.22 4.17 -22.59
N ARG A 118 -7.54 4.29 -22.78
CA ARG A 118 -8.11 4.90 -23.97
C ARG A 118 -7.64 6.35 -24.01
N ALA A 119 -6.58 6.61 -24.76
CA ALA A 119 -6.34 7.94 -25.27
C ALA A 119 -7.49 8.27 -26.23
N ASP A 120 -8.11 9.41 -26.03
CA ASP A 120 -9.05 10.00 -26.96
C ASP A 120 -8.43 10.06 -28.36
N SER A 121 -8.97 9.26 -29.29
CA SER A 121 -9.02 9.66 -30.69
C SER A 121 -10.16 8.93 -31.40
N THR A 122 -11.04 9.75 -31.95
CA THR A 122 -12.10 9.40 -32.89
C THR A 122 -11.54 8.74 -34.14
N SER A 123 -11.87 7.46 -34.39
CA SER A 123 -12.03 6.96 -35.76
C SER A 123 -12.74 5.60 -35.79
N LYS A 124 -13.85 5.56 -36.53
CA LYS A 124 -14.63 4.39 -36.93
C LYS A 124 -13.76 3.41 -37.74
N LYS A 125 -13.89 2.09 -37.52
CA LYS A 125 -14.31 1.07 -38.52
C LYS A 125 -14.16 -0.35 -37.96
N SER A 126 -15.21 -1.14 -38.18
CA SER A 126 -15.42 -2.56 -37.86
C SER A 126 -14.38 -3.53 -38.42
N ILE A 127 -14.20 -4.69 -37.77
CA ILE A 127 -14.49 -6.04 -38.31
C ILE A 127 -14.43 -7.07 -37.15
N LEU A 128 -15.46 -7.91 -37.09
CA LEU A 128 -15.61 -9.08 -36.23
C LEU A 128 -14.67 -10.20 -36.68
N VAL A 129 -13.96 -10.84 -35.75
CA VAL A 129 -13.58 -12.26 -35.84
C VAL A 129 -13.75 -12.89 -34.46
N LYS A 130 -14.41 -14.05 -34.45
CA LYS A 130 -14.83 -14.85 -33.30
C LYS A 130 -13.87 -16.03 -33.11
N ASP A 131 -13.87 -16.55 -31.88
CA ASP A 131 -13.45 -17.89 -31.41
C ASP A 131 -11.96 -18.14 -31.14
N SER A 132 -11.60 -18.30 -29.86
CA SER A 132 -11.26 -19.61 -29.26
C SER A 132 -10.77 -19.47 -27.81
N SER A 133 -11.18 -20.43 -26.98
CA SER A 133 -10.91 -20.56 -25.55
C SER A 133 -9.41 -20.65 -25.19
N ALA A 134 -8.91 -19.62 -24.52
CA ALA A 134 -7.94 -19.70 -23.43
C ALA A 134 -7.89 -18.32 -22.78
N THR A 135 -8.85 -18.02 -21.90
CA THR A 135 -8.63 -16.94 -20.92
C THR A 135 -7.51 -17.41 -20.00
N SER A 136 -6.26 -17.23 -20.44
CA SER A 136 -5.18 -17.07 -19.47
C SER A 136 -5.63 -15.92 -18.56
N PRO A 137 -5.68 -16.11 -17.23
CA PRO A 137 -5.94 -14.99 -16.35
C PRO A 137 -4.83 -13.97 -16.63
N CYS A 138 -5.19 -12.82 -17.23
CA CYS A 138 -4.27 -11.71 -17.35
C CYS A 138 -3.78 -11.39 -15.94
N PRO A 139 -2.45 -11.21 -15.73
CA PRO A 139 -1.92 -11.03 -14.40
C PRO A 139 -2.65 -9.88 -13.72
N GLN A 140 -3.36 -10.18 -12.63
CA GLN A 140 -4.01 -9.15 -11.86
C GLN A 140 -2.93 -8.27 -11.21
N MET A 141 -3.09 -6.97 -11.31
CA MET A 141 -2.26 -5.96 -10.66
C MET A 141 -3.09 -5.22 -9.63
N LEU A 142 -2.45 -4.56 -8.68
CA LEU A 142 -3.15 -3.64 -7.79
C LEU A 142 -3.07 -2.23 -8.36
N GLY A 143 -4.21 -1.61 -8.61
CA GLY A 143 -4.31 -0.28 -9.20
C GLY A 143 -4.86 0.75 -8.23
N LEU A 144 -4.37 1.98 -8.37
CA LEU A 144 -4.94 3.14 -7.71
C LEU A 144 -6.19 3.63 -8.48
N ARG A 145 -7.28 3.94 -7.75
CA ARG A 145 -8.53 4.45 -8.37
C ARG A 145 -8.47 5.93 -8.77
N SER A 146 -7.72 6.75 -8.04
CA SER A 146 -7.63 8.20 -8.21
C SER A 146 -6.21 8.69 -8.05
N SER A 147 -5.81 9.72 -8.78
CA SER A 147 -4.46 10.30 -8.66
C SER A 147 -4.20 10.83 -7.24
N LEU A 148 -2.92 10.81 -6.84
CA LEU A 148 -2.47 11.24 -5.51
C LEU A 148 -1.55 12.46 -5.65
N GLU A 149 -1.78 13.52 -4.87
CA GLU A 149 -0.85 14.65 -4.80
C GLU A 149 0.15 14.45 -3.66
N ILE A 150 1.45 14.61 -3.94
CA ILE A 150 2.54 14.49 -2.97
C ILE A 150 3.36 15.76 -2.99
N LYS A 151 3.74 16.26 -1.81
CA LYS A 151 4.62 17.41 -1.65
C LYS A 151 6.05 16.92 -1.45
N LEU A 152 6.95 17.20 -2.39
CA LEU A 152 8.34 16.77 -2.34
C LEU A 152 9.27 17.99 -2.27
N PRO A 153 10.14 18.10 -1.26
CA PRO A 153 11.23 19.08 -1.27
C PRO A 153 12.27 18.74 -2.34
N ASN A 154 12.86 19.75 -2.97
CA ASN A 154 13.93 19.55 -3.95
C ASN A 154 15.24 19.16 -3.25
N ASN A 155 15.40 17.87 -2.94
CA ASN A 155 16.59 17.31 -2.29
C ASN A 155 16.78 15.86 -2.74
N GLN A 156 17.96 15.53 -3.26
CA GLN A 156 18.28 14.20 -3.80
C GLN A 156 18.36 13.10 -2.74
N ALA A 157 18.53 13.45 -1.46
CA ALA A 157 18.57 12.51 -0.35
C ALA A 157 17.16 12.18 0.21
N LEU A 158 16.09 12.64 -0.45
CA LEU A 158 14.72 12.26 -0.13
C LEU A 158 14.19 11.25 -1.15
N ALA A 159 13.31 10.36 -0.68
CA ALA A 159 12.66 9.36 -1.53
C ALA A 159 11.15 9.35 -1.32
N ILE A 160 10.40 9.03 -2.37
CA ILE A 160 8.99 8.64 -2.23
C ILE A 160 8.97 7.15 -1.91
N VAL A 161 8.39 6.80 -0.77
CA VAL A 161 8.28 5.42 -0.30
C VAL A 161 6.86 4.92 -0.52
N PHE A 162 6.75 3.71 -1.05
CA PHE A 162 5.51 2.98 -1.27
C PHE A 162 5.51 1.75 -0.37
N GLN A 163 4.58 1.68 0.59
CA GLN A 163 4.43 0.55 1.48
C GLN A 163 3.06 -0.11 1.26
N LEU A 164 3.07 -1.36 0.81
CA LEU A 164 1.86 -2.17 0.63
C LEU A 164 1.51 -2.87 1.95
N GLU A 165 0.31 -2.60 2.47
CA GLU A 165 -0.27 -3.19 3.67
C GLU A 165 -1.50 -4.04 3.31
N TYR A 166 -1.59 -5.23 3.89
CA TYR A 166 -2.74 -6.10 3.77
C TYR A 166 -3.53 -6.11 5.08
N VAL A 167 -4.83 -5.85 4.99
CA VAL A 167 -5.76 -5.95 6.13
C VAL A 167 -6.52 -7.25 6.02
N PHE A 168 -6.50 -8.04 7.08
CA PHE A 168 -7.14 -9.34 7.14
C PHE A 168 -8.33 -9.34 8.10
N SER A 169 -9.30 -10.22 7.86
CA SER A 169 -10.39 -10.49 8.79
C SER A 169 -10.63 -11.99 8.91
N ALA A 170 -11.16 -12.41 10.06
CA ALA A 170 -11.62 -13.77 10.30
C ALA A 170 -13.09 -13.72 10.76
N PRO A 171 -13.95 -14.63 10.29
CA PRO A 171 -15.33 -14.68 10.75
C PRO A 171 -15.38 -14.99 12.24
N ILE A 172 -16.09 -14.17 13.02
CA ILE A 172 -16.38 -14.45 14.42
C ILE A 172 -17.56 -15.43 14.44
N GLY A 173 -17.43 -16.54 15.18
CA GLY A 173 -18.46 -17.58 15.26
C GLY A 173 -19.80 -16.97 15.69
N ARG A 174 -20.89 -17.37 15.03
CA ARG A 174 -22.24 -16.93 15.42
C ARG A 174 -22.54 -17.56 16.78
N GLU A 175 -22.76 -16.74 17.82
CA GLU A 175 -23.45 -17.20 19.01
C GLU A 175 -24.86 -17.59 18.59
N THR A 176 -25.13 -18.90 18.51
CA THR A 176 -26.49 -19.42 18.39
C THR A 176 -27.21 -19.11 19.70
N MET A 177 -27.87 -17.95 19.74
CA MET A 177 -28.89 -17.66 20.74
C MET A 177 -30.06 -18.64 20.50
N THR A 178 -29.98 -19.83 21.10
CA THR A 178 -31.11 -20.73 21.25
C THR A 178 -32.06 -20.07 22.24
N LEU A 179 -33.04 -19.32 21.73
CA LEU A 179 -34.23 -18.94 22.49
C LEU A 179 -34.98 -20.23 22.83
N VAL A 180 -34.73 -20.76 24.02
CA VAL A 180 -35.55 -21.81 24.64
C VAL A 180 -36.88 -21.14 25.01
N GLY A 181 -37.94 -21.53 24.31
CA GLY A 181 -39.30 -21.11 24.62
C GLY A 181 -39.76 -21.73 25.94
N ASN A 182 -40.43 -20.89 26.74
CA ASN A 182 -41.35 -21.32 27.81
C ASN A 182 -42.78 -21.01 27.36
#